data_AF-A2HQF0-F1
#
_entry.id   AF-A2HQF0-F1
#
_cell.length_a   1.000
_cell.length_b   1.000
_cell.length_c   1.000
_cell.angle_alpha   90.00
_cell.angle_beta   90.00
_cell.angle_gamma   90.00
#
_symmetry.space_group_name_H-M   'P 1'
#
loop_
_entity.id
_entity.type
_entity.pdbx_description
1 polymer ?
#
loop_
_entity_poly.entity_id
_entity_poly.type
_entity_poly.pdbx_seq_one_letter_code
_entity_poly.pdbx_strand_id
1 'polypeptide(L)'
;MSQLEEITGTPIIKGSQTMQIQGKYKGKLLCFKDSYAIISTKLERFPEMFHLTSGEKEVFPYNYYTEELVNTTKVGNIDDAMNHVKDIEAFNENIEKIEDCKIDDEHFDMEVYSSFYCGQDVRILRDGFLKFRNDLMTEFEIDAYDYVSISSISNKLFEKRVYWKNGNLFDLAGKPREYISKCIQGGRCMLAENKKQYNEGELITDFDAVSLYPSAIARLYCLEGIPKVMTEEMKSSEYLLEHLFDDDQAEPTKEKFISRFYCQIEILSIGKNSAFPLIVVNPDINPDLHVARSSNTCCKMFVDHITLQDLIKFQEISCK
;
A
#
# COMPACT_ATOMS: atom_id res chain seq x y z
N MET A 1 24.16 0.94 24.27
CA MET A 1 24.13 2.38 24.61
C MET A 1 23.78 3.15 23.34
N SER A 2 22.78 4.03 23.38
CA SER A 2 22.47 4.92 22.26
C SER A 2 23.69 5.80 21.99
N GLN A 3 24.23 5.74 20.78
CA GLN A 3 25.32 6.64 20.36
C GLN A 3 24.82 8.06 20.10
N LEU A 4 23.50 8.27 19.94
CA LEU A 4 22.89 9.59 19.82
C LEU A 4 22.89 10.31 21.17
N GLU A 5 23.25 11.60 21.13
CA GLU A 5 23.24 12.52 22.29
C GLU A 5 21.81 12.82 22.75
N GLU A 6 20.89 12.95 21.79
CA GLU A 6 19.49 13.32 22.01
C GLU A 6 18.65 12.80 20.84
N ILE A 7 17.46 12.25 21.10
CA ILE A 7 16.43 12.03 20.07
C ILE A 7 15.62 13.31 19.97
N THR A 8 15.50 13.86 18.77
CA THR A 8 14.81 15.12 18.52
C THR A 8 13.53 14.88 17.72
N GLY A 9 12.45 15.58 18.08
CA GLY A 9 11.15 15.42 17.42
C GLY A 9 10.44 14.12 17.83
N THR A 10 9.26 13.89 17.26
CA THR A 10 8.48 12.66 17.49
C THR A 10 8.84 11.63 16.43
N PRO A 11 9.30 10.42 16.80
CA PRO A 11 9.46 9.32 15.85
C PRO A 11 8.18 9.05 15.07
N ILE A 12 8.32 8.82 13.77
CA ILE A 12 7.17 8.48 12.91
C ILE A 12 7.10 6.96 12.82
N ILE A 13 6.06 6.39 13.43
CA ILE A 13 5.85 4.95 13.56
C ILE A 13 4.49 4.58 12.99
N LYS A 14 4.44 3.54 12.15
CA LYS A 14 3.20 2.99 11.57
C LYS A 14 3.12 1.50 11.86
N GLY A 15 2.24 1.12 12.79
CA GLY A 15 2.17 -0.26 13.29
C GLY A 15 3.50 -0.65 13.97
N SER A 16 4.14 -1.70 13.50
CA SER A 16 5.46 -2.14 13.97
C SER A 16 6.64 -1.49 13.22
N GLN A 17 6.40 -0.72 12.17
CA GLN A 17 7.43 -0.12 11.32
C GLN A 17 7.82 1.27 11.83
N THR A 18 9.11 1.48 12.05
CA THR A 18 9.68 2.81 12.35
C THR A 18 10.08 3.48 11.04
N MET A 19 9.33 4.48 10.61
CA MET A 19 9.55 5.15 9.31
C MET A 19 10.59 6.25 9.38
N GLN A 20 10.65 6.98 10.51
CA GLN A 20 11.63 8.04 10.70
C GLN A 20 12.00 8.21 12.18
N ILE A 21 13.30 8.36 12.45
CA ILE A 21 13.85 8.84 13.72
C ILE A 21 14.85 9.96 13.42
N GLN A 22 14.85 10.99 14.28
CA GLN A 22 15.85 12.06 14.22
C GLN A 22 16.56 12.17 15.56
N GLY A 23 17.84 12.54 15.53
CA GLY A 23 18.60 12.78 16.74
C GLY A 23 19.91 13.51 16.48
N LYS A 24 20.51 14.03 17.56
CA LYS A 24 21.80 14.72 17.49
C LYS A 24 22.95 13.77 17.78
N TYR A 25 24.02 13.92 17.00
CA TYR A 25 25.29 13.23 17.21
C TYR A 25 26.44 14.18 16.89
N LYS A 26 27.32 14.44 17.87
CA LYS A 26 28.44 15.37 17.76
C LYS A 26 28.00 16.74 17.24
N GLY A 27 26.87 17.25 17.76
CA GLY A 27 26.29 18.52 17.34
C GLY A 27 25.64 18.53 15.93
N LYS A 28 25.59 17.39 15.22
CA LYS A 28 24.91 17.26 13.92
C LYS A 28 23.56 16.58 14.07
N LEU A 29 22.55 17.08 13.34
CA LEU A 29 21.26 16.40 13.22
C LEU A 29 21.39 15.24 12.24
N LEU A 30 21.12 14.02 12.72
CA LEU A 30 21.00 12.82 11.92
C LEU A 30 19.52 12.48 11.74
N CYS A 31 19.13 12.16 10.51
CA CYS A 31 17.78 11.71 10.18
C CYS A 31 17.86 10.31 9.58
N PHE A 32 17.27 9.34 10.25
CA PHE A 32 17.15 7.96 9.80
C PHE A 32 15.76 7.78 9.21
N LYS A 33 15.69 7.27 7.98
CA LYS A 33 14.45 6.99 7.27
C LYS A 33 14.44 5.56 6.78
N ASP A 34 13.28 4.93 6.85
CA ASP A 34 13.09 3.61 6.27
C ASP A 34 12.90 3.73 4.75
N SER A 35 13.89 3.28 3.99
CA SER A 35 13.82 3.26 2.53
C SER A 35 12.68 2.38 2.01
N TYR A 36 12.27 1.34 2.75
CA TYR A 36 11.19 0.45 2.36
C TYR A 36 9.81 1.12 2.42
N ALA A 37 9.66 2.17 3.23
CA ALA A 37 8.47 3.02 3.25
C ALA A 37 8.32 3.86 1.97
N ILE A 38 9.42 4.10 1.24
CA ILE A 38 9.46 4.86 -0.02
C ILE A 38 9.47 3.91 -1.23
N ILE A 39 10.27 2.84 -1.19
CA ILE A 39 10.37 1.85 -2.26
C ILE A 39 10.06 0.49 -1.65
N SER A 40 8.78 0.11 -1.66
CA SER A 40 8.29 -1.12 -1.02
C SER A 40 8.53 -2.37 -1.88
N THR A 41 9.78 -2.62 -2.24
CA THR A 41 10.22 -3.84 -2.93
C THR A 41 11.50 -4.38 -2.30
N LYS A 42 11.77 -5.66 -2.52
CA LYS A 42 12.99 -6.28 -2.03
C LYS A 42 14.21 -5.76 -2.77
N LEU A 43 15.33 -5.61 -2.05
CA LEU A 43 16.58 -5.11 -2.61
C LEU A 43 17.09 -5.95 -3.79
N GLU A 44 16.88 -7.27 -3.77
CA GLU A 44 17.23 -8.19 -4.87
C GLU A 44 16.65 -7.76 -6.23
N ARG A 45 15.52 -7.05 -6.25
CA ARG A 45 14.86 -6.61 -7.48
C ARG A 45 15.34 -5.25 -7.99
N PHE A 46 16.13 -4.51 -7.21
CA PHE A 46 16.56 -3.16 -7.58
C PHE A 46 17.39 -3.12 -8.86
N PRO A 47 18.37 -4.03 -9.09
CA PRO A 47 19.18 -4.01 -10.31
C PRO A 47 18.33 -4.13 -11.58
N GLU A 48 17.39 -5.07 -11.61
CA GLU A 48 16.47 -5.24 -12.73
C GLU A 48 15.51 -4.04 -12.85
N MET A 49 14.84 -3.66 -11.75
CA MET A 49 13.79 -2.65 -11.72
C MET A 49 14.29 -1.25 -12.11
N PHE A 50 15.52 -0.90 -11.75
CA PHE A 50 16.12 0.40 -12.04
C PHE A 50 17.20 0.35 -13.13
N HIS A 51 17.43 -0.82 -13.73
CA HIS A 51 18.49 -1.07 -14.71
C HIS A 51 19.87 -0.63 -14.20
N LEU A 52 20.22 -1.02 -12.97
CA LEU A 52 21.47 -0.62 -12.32
C LEU A 52 22.67 -1.40 -12.87
N THR A 53 23.81 -0.74 -12.96
CA THR A 53 25.10 -1.37 -13.31
C THR A 53 25.88 -1.82 -12.07
N SER A 54 25.30 -1.73 -10.88
CA SER A 54 25.95 -2.04 -9.61
C SER A 54 26.19 -3.53 -9.39
N GLY A 55 25.64 -4.40 -10.23
CA GLY A 55 25.65 -5.86 -10.07
C GLY A 55 24.43 -6.37 -9.30
N GLU A 56 24.31 -7.70 -9.22
CA GLU A 56 23.23 -8.38 -8.50
C GLU A 56 23.46 -8.35 -6.98
N LYS A 57 22.42 -8.76 -6.24
CA LYS A 57 22.51 -8.93 -4.80
C LYS A 57 23.17 -10.29 -4.51
N GLU A 58 24.18 -10.25 -3.65
CA GLU A 58 24.99 -11.43 -3.32
C GLU A 58 24.26 -12.43 -2.39
N VAL A 59 24.86 -13.62 -2.25
CA VAL A 59 24.41 -14.69 -1.34
C VAL A 59 25.09 -14.55 0.03
N PHE A 60 24.40 -14.91 1.10
CA PHE A 60 24.97 -14.90 2.46
C PHE A 60 24.52 -16.10 3.31
N PRO A 61 25.45 -16.85 3.93
CA PRO A 61 25.15 -17.99 4.79
C PRO A 61 24.75 -17.54 6.21
N TYR A 62 23.56 -16.95 6.37
CA TYR A 62 23.12 -16.35 7.63
C TYR A 62 23.25 -17.26 8.86
N ASN A 63 22.89 -18.53 8.72
CA ASN A 63 22.89 -19.48 9.83
C ASN A 63 24.30 -20.02 10.17
N TYR A 64 25.28 -19.75 9.31
CA TYR A 64 26.67 -20.15 9.55
C TYR A 64 27.41 -19.13 10.43
N TYR A 65 27.07 -17.85 10.34
CA TYR A 65 27.71 -16.78 11.11
C TYR A 65 27.20 -16.77 12.55
N THR A 66 27.82 -17.58 13.41
CA THR A 66 27.54 -17.62 14.85
C THR A 66 28.41 -16.61 15.63
N GLU A 67 27.96 -16.22 16.82
CA GLU A 67 28.71 -15.31 17.70
C GLU A 67 30.11 -15.83 18.03
N GLU A 68 30.26 -17.15 18.19
CA GLU A 68 31.54 -17.80 18.46
C GLU A 68 32.51 -17.65 17.27
N LEU A 69 32.07 -17.98 16.05
CA LEU A 69 32.91 -17.91 14.85
C LEU A 69 33.36 -16.48 14.54
N VAL A 70 32.46 -15.50 14.70
CA VAL A 70 32.74 -14.08 14.43
C VAL A 70 33.72 -13.49 15.46
N ASN A 71 33.71 -13.97 16.71
CA ASN A 71 34.56 -13.43 17.78
C ASN A 71 35.90 -14.16 17.97
N THR A 72 36.10 -15.32 17.33
CA THR A 72 37.29 -16.17 17.54
C THR A 72 38.26 -16.07 16.36
N THR A 73 38.03 -16.89 15.32
CA THR A 73 38.96 -17.04 14.20
C THR A 73 38.59 -16.14 13.02
N LYS A 74 37.29 -15.83 12.83
CA LYS A 74 36.75 -15.19 11.62
C LYS A 74 37.10 -15.95 10.32
N VAL A 75 37.52 -17.20 10.45
CA VAL A 75 37.82 -18.11 9.34
C VAL A 75 36.70 -19.14 9.27
N GLY A 76 36.05 -19.22 8.13
CA GLY A 76 34.95 -20.15 7.86
C GLY A 76 35.41 -21.32 7.01
N ASN A 77 34.85 -22.50 7.27
CA ASN A 77 34.94 -23.67 6.41
C ASN A 77 33.91 -23.57 5.27
N ILE A 78 34.36 -23.76 4.03
CA ILE A 78 33.55 -23.57 2.83
C ILE A 78 32.41 -24.60 2.73
N ASP A 79 32.72 -25.89 2.93
CA ASP A 79 31.74 -26.99 2.82
C ASP A 79 30.62 -26.86 3.87
N ASP A 80 30.97 -26.49 5.10
CA ASP A 80 30.00 -26.26 6.14
C ASP A 80 29.09 -25.06 5.81
N ALA A 81 29.69 -23.94 5.35
CA ALA A 81 28.95 -22.74 4.99
C ALA A 81 27.98 -22.95 3.80
N MET A 82 28.35 -23.80 2.85
CA MET A 82 27.50 -24.17 1.70
C MET A 82 26.16 -24.78 2.13
N ASN A 83 26.10 -25.47 3.27
CA ASN A 83 24.84 -26.03 3.80
C ASN A 83 23.86 -24.96 4.30
N HIS A 84 24.30 -23.70 4.39
CA HIS A 84 23.51 -22.57 4.90
C HIS A 84 23.13 -21.56 3.81
N VAL A 85 23.42 -21.84 2.54
CA VAL A 85 23.01 -21.02 1.39
C VAL A 85 22.05 -21.79 0.48
N LYS A 86 21.23 -21.05 -0.28
CA LYS A 86 20.35 -21.64 -1.30
C LYS A 86 21.03 -21.76 -2.66
N ASP A 87 21.92 -20.83 -2.96
CA ASP A 87 22.66 -20.75 -4.22
C ASP A 87 24.14 -20.97 -3.92
N ILE A 88 24.54 -22.23 -4.07
CA ILE A 88 25.89 -22.72 -3.77
C ILE A 88 26.88 -22.24 -4.83
N GLU A 89 26.46 -22.18 -6.09
CA GLU A 89 27.31 -21.76 -7.20
C GLU A 89 27.73 -20.31 -7.02
N ALA A 90 26.77 -19.40 -6.77
CA ALA A 90 27.07 -18.00 -6.51
C ALA A 90 27.92 -17.79 -5.26
N PHE A 91 27.70 -18.58 -4.19
CA PHE A 91 28.52 -18.50 -2.98
C PHE A 91 29.99 -18.84 -3.26
N ASN A 92 30.26 -19.93 -3.99
CA ASN A 92 31.61 -20.34 -4.34
C ASN A 92 32.28 -19.35 -5.30
N GLU A 93 31.53 -18.86 -6.30
CA GLU A 93 32.05 -17.81 -7.18
C GLU A 93 32.44 -16.54 -6.40
N ASN A 94 31.68 -16.16 -5.38
CA ASN A 94 31.98 -15.00 -4.55
C ASN A 94 33.26 -15.18 -3.75
N ILE A 95 33.49 -16.35 -3.16
CA ILE A 95 34.74 -16.63 -2.43
C ILE A 95 35.95 -16.46 -3.34
N GLU A 96 35.86 -16.91 -4.60
CA GLU A 96 36.94 -16.80 -5.58
C GLU A 96 37.12 -15.37 -6.14
N LYS A 97 36.02 -14.62 -6.30
CA LYS A 97 36.02 -13.27 -6.90
C LYS A 97 36.38 -12.16 -5.92
N ILE A 98 36.04 -12.31 -4.64
CA ILE A 98 36.28 -11.28 -3.63
C ILE A 98 37.78 -11.31 -3.26
N GLU A 99 38.44 -10.19 -3.48
CA GLU A 99 39.86 -10.01 -3.14
C GLU A 99 40.11 -10.33 -1.66
N ASP A 100 41.16 -11.11 -1.39
CA ASP A 100 41.56 -11.59 -0.05
C ASP A 100 40.52 -12.44 0.70
N CYS A 101 39.44 -12.90 0.04
CA CYS A 101 38.42 -13.71 0.69
C CYS A 101 38.80 -15.19 0.80
N LYS A 102 39.36 -15.78 -0.25
CA LYS A 102 39.80 -17.18 -0.21
C LYS A 102 41.14 -17.29 0.54
N ILE A 103 41.16 -18.09 1.60
CA ILE A 103 42.39 -18.33 2.39
C ILE A 103 43.12 -19.54 1.81
N ASP A 104 42.40 -20.65 1.64
CA ASP A 104 42.86 -21.88 1.01
C ASP A 104 41.66 -22.62 0.37
N ASP A 105 41.84 -23.88 -0.04
CA ASP A 105 40.77 -24.65 -0.71
C ASP A 105 39.64 -25.10 0.22
N GLU A 106 39.83 -25.05 1.54
CA GLU A 106 38.83 -25.43 2.54
C GLU A 106 38.28 -24.23 3.33
N HIS A 107 38.97 -23.08 3.30
CA HIS A 107 38.69 -21.94 4.17
C HIS A 107 38.56 -20.59 3.45
N PHE A 108 37.69 -19.74 4.00
CA PHE A 108 37.50 -18.35 3.57
C PHE A 108 37.48 -17.38 4.76
N ASP A 109 37.80 -16.11 4.50
CA ASP A 109 37.72 -15.03 5.48
C ASP A 109 36.27 -14.50 5.59
N MET A 110 35.66 -14.73 6.75
CA MET A 110 34.28 -14.35 7.02
C MET A 110 34.09 -12.83 7.13
N GLU A 111 35.09 -12.10 7.62
CA GLU A 111 35.01 -10.65 7.78
C GLU A 111 35.12 -9.95 6.42
N VAL A 112 36.01 -10.42 5.54
CA VAL A 112 36.13 -9.94 4.16
C VAL A 112 34.84 -10.22 3.38
N TYR A 113 34.34 -11.47 3.42
CA TYR A 113 33.10 -11.84 2.72
C TYR A 113 31.91 -11.00 3.20
N SER A 114 31.70 -10.91 4.52
CA SER A 114 30.56 -10.16 5.08
C SER A 114 30.67 -8.66 4.83
N SER A 115 31.87 -8.09 4.85
CA SER A 115 32.09 -6.68 4.51
C SER A 115 31.77 -6.40 3.04
N PHE A 116 32.20 -7.27 2.12
CA PHE A 116 31.83 -7.16 0.70
C PHE A 116 30.32 -7.24 0.51
N TYR A 117 29.68 -8.26 1.10
CA TYR A 117 28.23 -8.47 1.05
C TYR A 117 27.45 -7.23 1.54
N CYS A 118 27.78 -6.73 2.73
CA CYS A 118 27.12 -5.56 3.31
C CYS A 118 27.36 -4.31 2.46
N GLY A 119 28.57 -4.16 1.93
CA GLY A 119 28.93 -3.06 1.03
C GLY A 119 28.13 -3.08 -0.27
N GLN A 120 27.93 -4.27 -0.85
CA GLN A 120 27.15 -4.46 -2.07
C GLN A 120 25.67 -4.16 -1.84
N ASP A 121 25.09 -4.60 -0.71
CA ASP A 121 23.71 -4.26 -0.34
C ASP A 121 23.50 -2.75 -0.20
N VAL A 122 24.39 -2.07 0.51
CA VAL A 122 24.33 -0.62 0.67
C VAL A 122 24.51 0.09 -0.67
N ARG A 123 25.38 -0.42 -1.56
CA ARG A 123 25.60 0.12 -2.91
C ARG A 123 24.34 0.01 -3.77
N ILE A 124 23.74 -1.18 -3.87
CA ILE A 124 22.49 -1.40 -4.64
C ILE A 124 21.38 -0.49 -4.11
N LEU A 125 21.23 -0.41 -2.78
CA LEU A 125 20.20 0.43 -2.16
C LEU A 125 20.42 1.90 -2.52
N ARG A 126 21.65 2.39 -2.37
CA ARG A 126 21.99 3.78 -2.69
C ARG A 126 21.74 4.08 -4.16
N ASP A 127 22.24 3.25 -5.06
CA ASP A 127 22.19 3.51 -6.49
C ASP A 127 20.73 3.44 -7.00
N GLY A 128 19.95 2.47 -6.55
CA GLY A 128 18.51 2.39 -6.85
C GLY A 128 17.69 3.54 -6.25
N PHE A 129 17.98 3.93 -5.01
CA PHE A 129 17.30 5.07 -4.39
C PHE A 129 17.64 6.39 -5.09
N LEU A 130 18.89 6.60 -5.50
CA LEU A 130 19.30 7.77 -6.27
C LEU A 130 18.64 7.80 -7.64
N LYS A 131 18.54 6.66 -8.33
CA LYS A 131 17.80 6.55 -9.59
C LYS A 131 16.33 6.94 -9.41
N PHE A 132 15.65 6.35 -8.43
CA PHE A 132 14.26 6.69 -8.09
C PHE A 132 14.08 8.18 -7.77
N ARG A 133 14.96 8.74 -6.93
CA ARG A 133 14.93 10.17 -6.58
C ARG A 133 15.11 11.05 -7.81
N ASN A 134 16.05 10.71 -8.69
CA ASN A 134 16.30 11.49 -9.91
C ASN A 134 15.10 11.44 -10.86
N ASP A 135 14.44 10.29 -10.97
CA ASP A 135 13.22 10.15 -11.77
C ASP A 135 12.08 11.01 -11.19
N LEU A 136 11.88 11.00 -9.87
CA LEU A 136 10.89 11.88 -9.21
C LEU A 136 11.21 13.37 -9.38
N MET A 137 12.48 13.75 -9.26
CA MET A 137 12.93 15.13 -9.45
C MET A 137 12.69 15.59 -10.89
N THR A 138 12.98 14.72 -11.86
CA THR A 138 12.84 15.02 -13.30
C THR A 138 11.38 15.13 -13.73
N GLU A 139 10.55 14.18 -13.31
CA GLU A 139 9.15 14.10 -13.78
C GLU A 139 8.19 14.98 -12.97
N PHE A 140 8.50 15.22 -11.69
CA PHE A 140 7.55 15.80 -10.74
C PHE A 140 8.09 16.98 -9.93
N GLU A 141 9.38 17.30 -10.03
CA GLU A 141 10.04 18.34 -9.21
C GLU A 141 9.82 18.05 -7.70
N ILE A 142 9.96 16.79 -7.31
CA ILE A 142 9.79 16.30 -5.93
C ILE A 142 11.05 15.56 -5.52
N ASP A 143 11.67 16.00 -4.42
CA ASP A 143 12.79 15.30 -3.82
C ASP A 143 12.29 14.19 -2.89
N ALA A 144 12.66 12.94 -3.18
CA ALA A 144 12.33 11.78 -2.35
C ALA A 144 12.78 11.96 -0.89
N TYR A 145 13.89 12.69 -0.65
CA TYR A 145 14.41 12.92 0.70
C TYR A 145 13.55 13.83 1.57
N ASP A 146 12.61 14.59 1.00
CA ASP A 146 11.73 15.46 1.78
C ASP A 146 10.57 14.69 2.43
N TYR A 147 10.35 13.43 2.02
CA TYR A 147 9.21 12.63 2.42
C TYR A 147 9.62 11.39 3.22
N VAL A 148 8.66 10.80 3.92
CA VAL A 148 8.86 9.60 4.75
C VAL A 148 8.26 8.34 4.13
N SER A 149 7.46 8.50 3.07
CA SER A 149 6.83 7.38 2.39
C SER A 149 6.42 7.70 0.96
N ILE A 150 6.19 6.66 0.17
CA ILE A 150 5.63 6.79 -1.18
C ILE A 150 4.24 7.44 -1.16
N SER A 151 3.42 7.17 -0.14
CA SER A 151 2.10 7.79 0.01
C SER A 151 2.20 9.29 0.22
N SER A 152 3.21 9.76 0.97
CA SER A 152 3.47 11.19 1.17
C SER A 152 3.93 11.87 -0.13
N ILE A 153 4.77 11.20 -0.92
CA ILE A 153 5.21 11.66 -2.25
C ILE A 153 4.01 11.77 -3.19
N SER A 154 3.19 10.72 -3.29
CA SER A 154 1.97 10.72 -4.10
C SER A 154 1.00 11.81 -3.68
N ASN A 155 0.75 11.98 -2.37
CA ASN A 155 -0.10 13.05 -1.86
C ASN A 155 0.43 14.42 -2.27
N LYS A 156 1.75 14.64 -2.22
CA LYS A 156 2.34 15.89 -2.68
C LYS A 156 2.10 16.14 -4.16
N LEU A 157 2.22 15.11 -4.97
CA LEU A 157 1.96 15.20 -6.39
C LEU A 157 0.49 15.59 -6.65
N PHE A 158 -0.45 14.99 -5.93
CA PHE A 158 -1.86 15.35 -5.99
C PHE A 158 -2.13 16.77 -5.50
N GLU A 159 -1.50 17.22 -4.41
CA GLU A 159 -1.57 18.61 -3.94
C GLU A 159 -1.19 19.59 -5.07
N LYS A 160 0.00 19.38 -5.66
CA LYS A 160 0.54 20.24 -6.72
C LYS A 160 -0.31 20.24 -7.99
N ARG A 161 -0.76 19.06 -8.43
CA ARG A 161 -1.36 18.89 -9.77
C ARG A 161 -2.88 18.92 -9.79
N VAL A 162 -3.52 18.57 -8.68
CA VAL A 162 -4.97 18.40 -8.60
C VAL A 162 -5.55 19.33 -7.54
N TYR A 163 -5.17 19.17 -6.27
CA TYR A 163 -5.92 19.79 -5.18
C TYR A 163 -5.82 21.32 -5.19
N TRP A 164 -4.61 21.88 -5.30
CA TRP A 164 -4.46 23.34 -5.30
C TRP A 164 -4.98 23.98 -6.59
N LYS A 165 -4.91 23.27 -7.73
CA LYS A 165 -5.41 23.76 -9.01
C LYS A 165 -6.93 23.81 -9.09
N ASN A 166 -7.60 22.87 -8.42
CA ASN A 166 -9.05 22.81 -8.33
C ASN A 166 -9.62 24.06 -7.62
N GLY A 167 -9.00 24.48 -6.51
CA GLY A 167 -9.36 25.71 -5.81
C GLY A 167 -10.64 25.62 -4.96
N ASN A 168 -11.37 24.50 -4.99
CA ASN A 168 -12.62 24.28 -4.27
C ASN A 168 -12.59 22.98 -3.43
N LEU A 169 -11.40 22.47 -3.11
CA LEU A 169 -11.23 21.32 -2.22
C LEU A 169 -10.88 21.77 -0.80
N PHE A 170 -11.42 21.07 0.19
CA PHE A 170 -11.26 21.38 1.60
C PHE A 170 -10.89 20.13 2.40
N ASP A 171 -10.09 20.31 3.45
CA ASP A 171 -9.77 19.24 4.39
C ASP A 171 -11.03 18.81 5.16
N LEU A 172 -11.32 17.51 5.14
CA LEU A 172 -12.45 16.93 5.85
C LEU A 172 -12.03 16.52 7.28
N ALA A 173 -12.63 17.15 8.30
CA ALA A 173 -12.31 16.89 9.71
C ALA A 173 -13.56 16.66 10.59
N GLY A 174 -13.33 16.17 11.82
CA GLY A 174 -14.38 16.02 12.84
C GLY A 174 -15.51 15.05 12.47
N LYS A 175 -16.74 15.43 12.80
CA LYS A 175 -17.95 14.60 12.61
C LYS A 175 -18.23 14.26 11.13
N PRO A 176 -18.15 15.20 10.16
CA PRO A 176 -18.29 14.87 8.75
C PRO A 176 -17.29 13.82 8.27
N ARG A 177 -16.01 13.94 8.67
CA ARG A 177 -14.97 12.95 8.36
C ARG A 177 -15.30 11.57 8.92
N GLU A 178 -15.68 11.52 10.20
CA GLU A 178 -16.06 10.27 10.86
C GLU A 178 -17.26 9.62 10.18
N TYR A 179 -18.31 10.40 9.87
CA TYR A 179 -19.51 9.88 9.22
C TYR A 179 -19.22 9.35 7.82
N ILE A 180 -18.57 10.15 6.97
CA ILE A 180 -18.23 9.76 5.59
C ILE A 180 -17.30 8.54 5.58
N SER A 181 -16.38 8.43 6.54
CA SER A 181 -15.48 7.27 6.62
C SER A 181 -16.21 5.93 6.82
N LYS A 182 -17.43 5.93 7.38
CA LYS A 182 -18.25 4.72 7.52
C LYS A 182 -18.76 4.19 6.17
N CYS A 183 -18.83 5.06 5.15
CA CYS A 183 -19.20 4.69 3.78
C CYS A 183 -18.00 4.15 2.99
N ILE A 184 -16.77 4.34 3.47
CA ILE A 184 -15.55 3.91 2.77
C ILE A 184 -15.33 2.43 3.00
N GLN A 185 -15.23 1.68 1.91
CA GLN A 185 -14.94 0.24 1.93
C GLN A 185 -13.69 -0.05 1.10
N GLY A 186 -12.97 -1.10 1.51
CA GLY A 186 -11.82 -1.59 0.75
C GLY A 186 -12.23 -2.43 -0.47
N GLY A 187 -11.24 -3.03 -1.11
CA GLY A 187 -11.48 -3.99 -2.19
C GLY A 187 -12.31 -5.19 -1.71
N ARG A 188 -13.20 -5.66 -2.58
CA ARG A 188 -13.99 -6.88 -2.34
C ARG A 188 -13.11 -8.11 -2.59
N CYS A 189 -12.93 -8.94 -1.58
CA CYS A 189 -12.22 -10.21 -1.66
C CYS A 189 -13.20 -11.33 -1.25
N MET A 190 -13.66 -12.11 -2.22
CA MET A 190 -14.71 -13.10 -2.03
C MET A 190 -14.64 -14.21 -3.07
N LEU A 191 -15.21 -15.35 -2.72
CA LEU A 191 -15.47 -16.45 -3.65
C LEU A 191 -16.94 -16.43 -4.07
N ALA A 192 -17.24 -17.06 -5.21
CA ALA A 192 -18.63 -17.28 -5.61
C ALA A 192 -19.39 -17.99 -4.48
N GLU A 193 -20.53 -17.42 -4.10
CA GLU A 193 -21.41 -17.84 -3.01
C GLU A 193 -20.72 -17.93 -1.63
N ASN A 194 -19.55 -17.30 -1.46
CA ASN A 194 -18.68 -17.47 -0.29
C ASN A 194 -18.28 -18.93 -0.02
N LYS A 195 -18.22 -19.78 -1.06
CA LYS A 195 -17.86 -21.20 -0.95
C LYS A 195 -16.50 -21.46 -1.58
N LYS A 196 -15.73 -22.34 -0.95
CA LYS A 196 -14.46 -22.84 -1.53
C LYS A 196 -14.76 -23.59 -2.83
N GLN A 197 -14.03 -23.25 -3.88
CA GLN A 197 -14.16 -23.85 -5.20
C GLN A 197 -13.06 -24.90 -5.41
N TYR A 198 -13.38 -25.97 -6.13
CA TYR A 198 -12.44 -27.01 -6.57
C TYR A 198 -12.68 -27.23 -8.06
N ASN A 199 -11.66 -26.97 -8.88
CA ASN A 199 -11.75 -27.04 -10.33
C ASN A 199 -10.69 -28.02 -10.84
N GLU A 200 -11.04 -29.30 -10.94
CA GLU A 200 -10.15 -30.33 -11.49
C GLU A 200 -10.46 -30.54 -12.98
N GLY A 201 -9.45 -30.36 -13.83
CA GLY A 201 -9.58 -30.60 -15.28
C GLY A 201 -10.28 -29.49 -16.07
N GLU A 202 -10.63 -28.36 -15.43
CA GLU A 202 -11.24 -27.20 -16.09
C GLU A 202 -10.20 -26.13 -16.44
N LEU A 203 -10.41 -25.44 -17.56
CA LEU A 203 -9.62 -24.27 -17.94
C LEU A 203 -10.13 -23.04 -17.19
N ILE A 204 -9.26 -22.41 -16.41
CA ILE A 204 -9.54 -21.17 -15.69
C ILE A 204 -9.03 -19.99 -16.51
N THR A 205 -9.86 -18.96 -16.68
CA THR A 205 -9.45 -17.66 -17.24
C THR A 205 -9.52 -16.62 -16.13
N ASP A 206 -8.45 -15.84 -15.99
CA ASP A 206 -8.37 -14.73 -15.05
C ASP A 206 -8.53 -13.40 -15.78
N PHE A 207 -9.32 -12.49 -15.21
CA PHE A 207 -9.57 -11.16 -15.73
C PHE A 207 -9.14 -10.12 -14.70
N ASP A 208 -8.04 -9.44 -15.00
CA ASP A 208 -7.55 -8.33 -14.16
C ASP A 208 -7.80 -6.98 -14.83
N ALA A 209 -8.25 -6.02 -14.03
CA ALA A 209 -8.56 -4.69 -14.51
C ALA A 209 -7.27 -3.84 -14.58
N VAL A 210 -6.97 -3.30 -15.75
CA VAL A 210 -5.79 -2.44 -15.95
C VAL A 210 -5.89 -1.18 -15.09
N SER A 211 -5.05 -1.09 -14.06
CA SER A 211 -4.95 0.06 -13.16
C SER A 211 -6.32 0.52 -12.62
N LEU A 212 -7.08 -0.40 -12.01
CA LEU A 212 -8.47 -0.15 -11.58
C LEU A 212 -8.68 1.19 -10.86
N TYR A 213 -7.90 1.48 -9.82
CA TYR A 213 -8.03 2.73 -9.05
C TYR A 213 -7.65 3.98 -9.84
N PRO A 214 -6.47 4.06 -10.51
CA PRO A 214 -6.17 5.18 -11.41
C PRO A 214 -7.24 5.40 -12.48
N SER A 215 -7.73 4.33 -13.10
CA SER A 215 -8.80 4.38 -14.10
C SER A 215 -10.12 4.87 -13.52
N ALA A 216 -10.43 4.58 -12.25
CA ALA A 216 -11.59 5.14 -11.56
C ALA A 216 -11.38 6.64 -11.24
N ILE A 217 -10.22 7.03 -10.71
CA ILE A 217 -9.87 8.43 -10.42
C ILE A 217 -9.95 9.30 -11.67
N ALA A 218 -9.54 8.78 -12.84
CA ALA A 218 -9.58 9.51 -14.10
C ALA A 218 -10.99 9.71 -14.67
N ARG A 219 -11.96 8.87 -14.29
CA ARG A 219 -13.33 8.90 -14.82
C ARG A 219 -14.31 9.57 -13.86
N LEU A 220 -14.14 9.36 -12.56
CA LEU A 220 -15.07 9.84 -11.55
C LEU A 220 -14.90 11.34 -11.33
N TYR A 221 -16.02 12.04 -11.17
CA TYR A 221 -16.04 13.44 -10.77
C TYR A 221 -15.28 13.64 -9.45
N CYS A 222 -14.37 14.63 -9.43
CA CYS A 222 -13.67 15.01 -8.20
C CYS A 222 -14.65 15.77 -7.31
N LEU A 223 -15.00 15.21 -6.15
CA LEU A 223 -15.99 15.82 -5.27
C LEU A 223 -15.43 17.10 -4.63
N GLU A 224 -16.08 18.22 -4.91
CA GLU A 224 -15.68 19.54 -4.42
C GLU A 224 -16.63 20.12 -3.36
N GLY A 225 -16.18 21.17 -2.68
CA GLY A 225 -17.00 21.97 -1.79
C GLY A 225 -17.13 21.43 -0.37
N ILE A 226 -18.09 21.99 0.37
CA ILE A 226 -18.34 21.68 1.77
C ILE A 226 -19.58 20.79 1.87
N PRO A 227 -19.51 19.62 2.54
CA PRO A 227 -20.66 18.74 2.68
C PRO A 227 -21.77 19.42 3.48
N LYS A 228 -23.02 19.23 3.04
CA LYS A 228 -24.21 19.75 3.70
C LYS A 228 -25.00 18.61 4.34
N VAL A 229 -25.62 18.90 5.48
CA VAL A 229 -26.56 17.96 6.10
C VAL A 229 -27.81 17.89 5.22
N MET A 230 -28.29 16.67 4.96
CA MET A 230 -29.52 16.43 4.21
C MET A 230 -30.73 17.09 4.88
N THR A 231 -31.62 17.66 4.08
CA THR A 231 -32.94 18.11 4.53
C THR A 231 -33.88 16.91 4.71
N GLU A 232 -35.09 17.12 5.27
CA GLU A 232 -36.07 16.04 5.40
C GLU A 232 -36.51 15.47 4.05
N GLU A 233 -36.66 16.30 3.02
CA GLU A 233 -37.00 15.88 1.65
C GLU A 233 -35.91 14.98 1.05
N MET A 234 -34.63 15.28 1.34
CA MET A 234 -33.47 14.51 0.91
C MET A 234 -33.33 13.14 1.61
N LYS A 235 -34.24 12.76 2.50
CA LYS A 235 -34.25 11.41 3.09
C LYS A 235 -34.95 10.37 2.21
N SER A 236 -35.62 10.79 1.13
CA SER A 236 -36.16 9.87 0.12
C SER A 236 -35.06 9.45 -0.87
N SER A 237 -34.94 8.15 -1.12
CA SER A 237 -34.06 7.60 -2.16
C SER A 237 -34.43 8.12 -3.54
N GLU A 238 -35.73 8.25 -3.82
CA GLU A 238 -36.24 8.77 -5.09
C GLU A 238 -35.77 10.21 -5.30
N TYR A 239 -35.92 11.07 -4.27
CA TYR A 239 -35.47 12.46 -4.35
C TYR A 239 -33.96 12.55 -4.57
N LEU A 240 -33.17 11.79 -3.82
CA LEU A 240 -31.71 11.80 -3.93
C LEU A 240 -31.25 11.38 -5.33
N LEU A 241 -31.82 10.31 -5.88
CA LEU A 241 -31.45 9.78 -7.20
C LEU A 241 -31.95 10.65 -8.34
N GLU A 242 -33.15 11.24 -8.21
CA GLU A 242 -33.70 12.17 -9.20
C GLU A 242 -32.78 13.38 -9.39
N HIS A 243 -32.25 13.94 -8.29
CA HIS A 243 -31.43 15.16 -8.32
C HIS A 243 -29.91 14.90 -8.29
N LEU A 244 -29.47 13.64 -8.32
CA LEU A 244 -28.07 13.24 -8.44
C LEU A 244 -27.52 13.60 -9.82
N PHE A 245 -26.27 14.04 -9.87
CA PHE A 245 -25.50 14.22 -11.10
C PHE A 245 -25.58 12.98 -11.99
N ASP A 246 -25.63 13.21 -13.30
CA ASP A 246 -25.41 12.14 -14.27
C ASP A 246 -23.91 11.73 -14.29
N ASP A 247 -23.61 10.54 -14.81
CA ASP A 247 -22.26 9.92 -14.70
C ASP A 247 -21.11 10.81 -15.23
N ASP A 248 -21.37 11.63 -16.25
CA ASP A 248 -20.41 12.52 -16.89
C ASP A 248 -20.64 14.01 -16.58
N GLN A 249 -21.52 14.32 -15.63
CA GLN A 249 -21.84 15.68 -15.26
C GLN A 249 -20.73 16.30 -14.39
N ALA A 250 -20.23 17.45 -14.82
CA ALA A 250 -19.21 18.22 -14.09
C ALA A 250 -19.77 19.44 -13.33
N GLU A 251 -20.92 19.97 -13.76
CA GLU A 251 -21.49 21.21 -13.25
C GLU A 251 -22.94 21.00 -12.80
N PRO A 252 -23.40 21.61 -11.68
CA PRO A 252 -24.76 21.46 -11.21
C PRO A 252 -25.77 22.14 -12.13
N THR A 253 -26.93 21.51 -12.33
CA THR A 253 -28.10 22.09 -12.99
C THR A 253 -29.22 22.33 -11.98
N LYS A 254 -30.37 22.88 -12.41
CA LYS A 254 -31.52 23.08 -11.52
C LYS A 254 -32.13 21.75 -11.08
N GLU A 255 -32.08 20.76 -11.95
CA GLU A 255 -32.65 19.43 -11.75
C GLU A 255 -31.61 18.46 -11.16
N LYS A 256 -30.33 18.58 -11.53
CA LYS A 256 -29.23 17.70 -11.10
C LYS A 256 -28.18 18.50 -10.34
N PHE A 257 -28.37 18.70 -9.04
CA PHE A 257 -27.48 19.53 -8.21
C PHE A 257 -26.77 18.75 -7.09
N ILE A 258 -27.06 17.46 -6.92
CA ILE A 258 -26.41 16.61 -5.91
C ILE A 258 -25.22 15.91 -6.58
N SER A 259 -23.99 16.33 -6.30
CA SER A 259 -22.79 15.70 -6.87
C SER A 259 -22.43 14.36 -6.21
N ARG A 260 -22.72 14.24 -4.91
CA ARG A 260 -22.54 13.00 -4.14
C ARG A 260 -23.34 13.09 -2.85
N PHE A 261 -23.83 11.95 -2.38
CA PHE A 261 -24.37 11.83 -1.04
C PHE A 261 -23.80 10.62 -0.31
N TYR A 262 -23.94 10.66 1.02
CA TYR A 262 -23.56 9.62 1.95
C TYR A 262 -24.70 9.46 2.95
N CYS A 263 -25.22 8.24 3.12
CA CYS A 263 -26.32 7.98 4.03
C CYS A 263 -26.19 6.61 4.68
N GLN A 264 -26.94 6.43 5.76
CA GLN A 264 -27.21 5.11 6.32
C GLN A 264 -28.55 4.64 5.77
N ILE A 265 -28.60 3.41 5.29
CA ILE A 265 -29.82 2.75 4.82
C ILE A 265 -30.10 1.52 5.67
N GLU A 266 -31.37 1.11 5.70
CA GLU A 266 -31.80 -0.22 6.12
C GLU A 266 -32.35 -0.97 4.92
N ILE A 267 -31.68 -2.05 4.51
CA ILE A 267 -32.16 -2.90 3.41
C ILE A 267 -33.35 -3.72 3.93
N LEU A 268 -34.49 -3.62 3.24
CA LEU A 268 -35.74 -4.26 3.61
C LEU A 268 -35.95 -5.57 2.83
N SER A 269 -35.59 -5.60 1.55
CA SER A 269 -35.65 -6.79 0.71
C SER A 269 -34.53 -6.81 -0.33
N ILE A 270 -34.25 -8.00 -0.85
CA ILE A 270 -33.28 -8.24 -1.93
C ILE A 270 -34.02 -9.00 -3.03
N GLY A 271 -34.18 -8.39 -4.21
CA GLY A 271 -34.83 -9.04 -5.35
C GLY A 271 -33.94 -10.07 -6.03
N LYS A 272 -32.62 -9.82 -6.07
CA LYS A 272 -31.65 -10.67 -6.75
C LYS A 272 -30.45 -11.05 -5.87
N ASN A 273 -30.33 -12.35 -5.63
CA ASN A 273 -29.17 -12.93 -4.94
C ASN A 273 -28.01 -13.11 -5.94
N SER A 274 -26.94 -12.32 -5.77
CA SER A 274 -25.73 -12.45 -6.58
C SER A 274 -24.82 -13.54 -6.02
N ALA A 275 -24.17 -14.30 -6.90
CA ALA A 275 -23.07 -15.20 -6.50
C ALA A 275 -21.90 -14.41 -5.89
N PHE A 276 -21.73 -13.14 -6.27
CA PHE A 276 -20.82 -12.19 -5.65
C PHE A 276 -21.64 -11.05 -5.02
N PRO A 277 -22.05 -11.15 -3.75
CA PRO A 277 -22.88 -10.15 -3.11
C PRO A 277 -22.19 -8.78 -3.06
N LEU A 278 -22.92 -7.72 -3.39
CA LEU A 278 -22.43 -6.34 -3.31
C LEU A 278 -22.66 -5.74 -1.91
N ILE A 279 -23.68 -6.25 -1.20
CA ILE A 279 -24.02 -5.88 0.18
C ILE A 279 -22.87 -6.26 1.11
N VAL A 280 -22.43 -5.30 1.93
CA VAL A 280 -21.41 -5.50 2.96
C VAL A 280 -22.03 -5.39 4.33
N VAL A 281 -22.09 -6.52 5.03
CA VAL A 281 -22.58 -6.66 6.39
C VAL A 281 -21.45 -6.32 7.35
N ASN A 282 -21.46 -5.10 7.87
CA ASN A 282 -20.52 -4.69 8.90
C ASN A 282 -20.98 -5.23 10.27
N PRO A 283 -20.19 -6.09 10.95
CA PRO A 283 -20.57 -6.66 12.24
C PRO A 283 -20.70 -5.61 13.37
N ASP A 284 -19.98 -4.48 13.27
CA ASP A 284 -20.09 -3.40 14.26
C ASP A 284 -21.46 -2.70 14.19
N ILE A 285 -22.11 -2.75 13.03
CA ILE A 285 -23.42 -2.13 12.77
C ILE A 285 -24.54 -3.17 12.92
N ASN A 286 -24.24 -4.43 12.60
CA ASN A 286 -25.19 -5.54 12.58
C ASN A 286 -24.66 -6.71 13.44
N PRO A 287 -24.54 -6.53 14.76
CA PRO A 287 -23.90 -7.51 15.65
C PRO A 287 -24.66 -8.86 15.69
N ASP A 288 -25.96 -8.83 15.44
CA ASP A 288 -26.82 -10.02 15.46
C ASP A 288 -26.76 -10.84 14.15
N LEU A 289 -26.07 -10.32 13.11
CA LEU A 289 -25.92 -11.01 11.83
C LEU A 289 -24.60 -11.77 11.78
N HIS A 290 -24.66 -13.09 11.97
CA HIS A 290 -23.51 -13.99 11.89
C HIS A 290 -23.30 -14.54 10.47
N VAL A 291 -23.05 -13.63 9.52
CA VAL A 291 -22.85 -13.97 8.10
C VAL A 291 -21.49 -13.48 7.61
N ALA A 292 -21.08 -13.93 6.41
CA ALA A 292 -19.89 -13.40 5.76
C ALA A 292 -20.01 -11.88 5.56
N ARG A 293 -18.87 -11.18 5.60
CA ARG A 293 -18.82 -9.71 5.46
C ARG A 293 -19.47 -9.22 4.17
N SER A 294 -19.44 -10.01 3.10
CA SER A 294 -20.24 -9.77 1.90
C SER A 294 -21.26 -10.87 1.74
N SER A 295 -22.54 -10.54 1.84
CA SER A 295 -23.62 -11.53 1.90
C SER A 295 -24.91 -10.97 1.33
N ASN A 296 -25.75 -11.83 0.73
CA ASN A 296 -27.11 -11.48 0.32
C ASN A 296 -28.02 -11.46 1.57
N THR A 297 -27.83 -10.47 2.44
CA THR A 297 -28.53 -10.36 3.72
C THR A 297 -29.02 -8.94 3.93
N CYS A 298 -30.30 -8.79 4.24
CA CYS A 298 -30.86 -7.50 4.65
C CYS A 298 -30.14 -7.01 5.92
N CYS A 299 -29.58 -5.81 5.87
CA CYS A 299 -28.80 -5.24 6.96
C CYS A 299 -28.84 -3.70 6.94
N LYS A 300 -28.37 -3.08 8.02
CA LYS A 300 -28.05 -1.65 8.05
C LYS A 300 -26.68 -1.42 7.46
N MET A 301 -26.55 -0.41 6.61
CA MET A 301 -25.31 -0.14 5.87
C MET A 301 -25.13 1.35 5.67
N PHE A 302 -23.89 1.84 5.75
CA PHE A 302 -23.53 3.17 5.27
C PHE A 302 -23.10 3.07 3.81
N VAL A 303 -23.69 3.89 2.96
CA VAL A 303 -23.49 3.85 1.51
C VAL A 303 -23.22 5.26 0.98
N ASP A 304 -22.43 5.33 -0.08
CA ASP A 304 -22.46 6.46 -0.99
C ASP A 304 -23.43 6.19 -2.15
N HIS A 305 -23.65 7.22 -2.98
CA HIS A 305 -24.55 7.11 -4.13
C HIS A 305 -24.20 5.96 -5.08
N ILE A 306 -22.92 5.75 -5.40
CA ILE A 306 -22.47 4.69 -6.32
C ILE A 306 -22.86 3.32 -5.75
N THR A 307 -22.56 3.12 -4.47
CA THR A 307 -22.90 1.89 -3.76
C THR A 307 -24.42 1.66 -3.75
N LEU A 308 -25.22 2.69 -3.49
CA LEU A 308 -26.67 2.57 -3.50
C LEU A 308 -27.22 2.26 -4.89
N GLN A 309 -26.74 2.95 -5.93
CA GLN A 309 -27.14 2.70 -7.32
C GLN A 309 -26.82 1.27 -7.75
N ASP A 310 -25.62 0.78 -7.42
CA ASP A 310 -25.21 -0.60 -7.71
C ASP A 310 -26.10 -1.63 -7.00
N LEU A 311 -26.42 -1.40 -5.72
CA LEU A 311 -27.31 -2.28 -4.96
C LEU A 311 -28.71 -2.33 -5.57
N ILE A 312 -29.27 -1.18 -5.95
CA ILE A 312 -30.59 -1.11 -6.60
C ILE A 312 -30.54 -1.80 -7.96
N LYS A 313 -29.54 -1.50 -8.79
CA LYS A 313 -29.45 -1.97 -10.18
C LYS A 313 -29.14 -3.46 -10.29
N PHE A 314 -28.22 -3.97 -9.47
CA PHE A 314 -27.68 -5.32 -9.65
C PHE A 314 -28.20 -6.33 -8.62
N GLN A 315 -28.73 -5.87 -7.48
CA GLN A 315 -29.33 -6.73 -6.46
C GLN A 315 -30.81 -6.46 -6.19
N GLU A 316 -31.38 -5.44 -6.85
CA GLU A 316 -32.81 -5.12 -6.77
C GLU A 316 -33.26 -4.94 -5.31
N ILE A 317 -32.46 -4.22 -4.52
CA ILE A 317 -32.80 -3.98 -3.13
C ILE A 317 -33.98 -3.00 -3.00
N SER A 318 -34.76 -3.15 -1.94
CA SER A 318 -35.56 -2.06 -1.38
C SER A 318 -34.96 -1.62 -0.05
N CYS A 319 -35.00 -0.32 0.23
CA CYS A 319 -34.43 0.24 1.46
C CYS A 319 -35.21 1.46 1.96
N LYS A 320 -34.91 1.89 3.19
CA LYS A 320 -35.38 3.14 3.78
C LYS A 320 -34.25 3.86 4.50
#